data_AF-A0A969X7M2-F1
#
_entry.id   AF-A0A969X7M2-F1
#
_cell.length_a   1.000
_cell.length_b   1.000
_cell.length_c   1.000
_cell.angle_alpha   90.00
_cell.angle_beta   90.00
_cell.angle_gamma   90.00
#
_symmetry.space_group_name_H-M   'P 1'
#
loop_
_entity.id
_entity.type
_entity.pdbx_description
1 polymer ?
#
loop_
_entity_poly.entity_id
_entity_poly.type
_entity_poly.pdbx_seq_one_letter_code
_entity_poly.pdbx_strand_id
1 'polypeptide(L)'
;MVITDKKGLIQAGILDTVESSLKEAGIAVNVFSDVEENPSVETVHAAGELLKKGGYKLVIGLGGGSSIDTAKCASIVATNPGSIIDYEGIKKVGLGRTAMMTVGAVSIEMVLGTALAFYLIASFVCRG
;
A
#
# COMPACT_ATOMS: atom_id res chain seq x y z
N MET A 1 4.54 0.27 4.60
CA MET A 1 5.11 0.85 3.37
C MET A 1 4.04 1.62 2.63
N VAL A 2 4.36 2.81 2.13
CA VAL A 2 3.51 3.60 1.24
C VAL A 2 3.94 3.33 -0.20
N ILE A 3 2.99 3.07 -1.09
CA ILE A 3 3.19 2.87 -2.53
C ILE A 3 2.47 4.01 -3.25
N THR A 4 3.21 4.79 -4.04
CA THR A 4 2.73 6.00 -4.73
C THR A 4 3.42 6.15 -6.08
N ASP A 5 2.89 7.03 -6.92
CA ASP A 5 3.54 7.44 -8.15
C ASP A 5 4.55 8.57 -7.93
N LYS A 6 5.46 8.74 -8.88
CA LYS A 6 6.61 9.66 -8.81
C LYS A 6 6.21 11.13 -8.86
N LYS A 7 5.06 11.47 -9.44
CA LYS A 7 4.73 12.84 -9.88
C LYS A 7 3.55 13.47 -9.13
N GLY A 8 2.55 12.70 -8.73
CA GLY A 8 1.23 13.18 -8.36
C GLY A 8 1.09 13.67 -6.92
N LEU A 9 1.69 12.99 -5.94
CA LEU A 9 1.41 13.26 -4.51
C LEU A 9 2.60 13.74 -3.69
N ILE A 10 3.82 13.41 -4.11
CA ILE A 10 5.04 13.96 -3.51
C ILE A 10 5.06 15.48 -3.71
N GLN A 11 4.63 15.97 -4.88
CA GLN A 11 4.56 17.41 -5.17
C GLN A 11 3.39 18.11 -4.46
N ALA A 12 2.36 17.37 -4.04
CA ALA A 12 1.16 17.91 -3.40
C ALA A 12 1.29 18.02 -1.86
N GLY A 13 2.40 17.59 -1.24
CA GLY A 13 2.60 17.61 0.21
C GLY A 13 1.73 16.60 0.99
N ILE A 14 0.98 15.76 0.28
CA ILE A 14 0.09 14.76 0.89
C ILE A 14 0.91 13.61 1.48
N LEU A 15 1.99 13.21 0.79
CA LEU A 15 2.90 12.20 1.33
C LEU A 15 3.49 12.64 2.67
N ASP A 16 3.95 13.89 2.78
CA ASP A 16 4.53 14.44 4.00
C ASP A 16 3.52 14.44 5.16
N THR A 17 2.25 14.75 4.87
CA THR A 17 1.16 14.71 5.85
C THR A 17 0.93 13.30 6.37
N VAL A 18 0.85 12.32 5.46
CA VAL A 18 0.67 10.90 5.81
C VAL A 18 1.86 10.36 6.59
N GLU A 19 3.09 10.65 6.14
CA GLU A 19 4.30 10.24 6.84
C GLU A 19 4.39 10.84 8.24
N SER A 20 4.07 12.14 8.38
CA SER A 20 4.13 12.83 9.66
C SER A 20 3.12 12.24 10.63
N SER A 21 1.87 12.01 10.19
CA SER A 21 0.83 11.39 11.02
C SER A 21 1.21 9.97 11.47
N LEU A 22 1.81 9.17 10.57
CA LEU A 22 2.29 7.83 10.91
C LEU A 22 3.48 7.87 11.88
N LYS A 23 4.43 8.80 11.68
CA LYS A 23 5.56 9.02 12.58
C LYS A 23 5.10 9.45 13.97
N GLU A 24 4.12 10.36 14.06
CA GLU A 24 3.50 10.78 15.33
C GLU A 24 2.83 9.61 16.07
N ALA A 25 2.24 8.66 15.32
CA ALA A 25 1.70 7.42 15.87
C ALA A 25 2.78 6.36 16.22
N GLY A 26 4.06 6.68 16.06
CA GLY A 26 5.18 5.76 16.33
C GLY A 26 5.38 4.68 15.27
N ILE A 27 4.81 4.84 14.07
CA ILE A 27 4.88 3.88 12.98
C ILE A 27 5.98 4.32 12.00
N ALA A 28 7.00 3.47 11.82
CA ALA A 28 8.03 3.69 10.81
C ALA A 28 7.46 3.52 9.40
N VAL A 29 7.80 4.45 8.50
CA VAL A 29 7.28 4.49 7.13
C VAL A 29 8.44 4.43 6.13
N ASN A 30 8.29 3.55 5.15
CA ASN A 30 9.11 3.50 3.95
C ASN A 30 8.21 3.73 2.73
N VAL A 31 8.76 4.36 1.70
CA VAL A 31 8.03 4.75 0.49
C VAL A 31 8.60 4.03 -0.72
N PHE A 32 7.71 3.51 -1.56
CA PHE A 32 7.97 3.10 -2.93
C PHE A 32 7.22 4.08 -3.84
N SER A 33 7.95 4.89 -4.60
CA SER A 33 7.39 5.98 -5.41
C SER A 33 7.46 5.75 -6.91
N ASP A 34 7.87 4.57 -7.35
CA ASP A 34 8.13 4.28 -8.77
C ASP A 34 6.94 3.64 -9.48
N VAL A 35 5.71 4.07 -9.14
CA VAL A 35 4.50 3.60 -9.82
C VAL A 35 4.21 4.45 -11.05
N GLU A 36 4.13 3.82 -12.22
CA GLU A 36 3.63 4.40 -13.46
C GLU A 36 2.09 4.34 -13.58
N GLU A 37 1.50 5.17 -14.46
CA GLU A 37 0.04 5.24 -14.67
C GLU A 37 -0.59 3.89 -15.05
N ASN A 38 0.13 3.05 -15.79
CA ASN A 38 -0.30 1.68 -16.07
C ASN A 38 0.76 0.71 -15.56
N PRO A 39 0.67 0.29 -14.30
CA PRO A 39 1.75 -0.42 -13.63
C PRO A 39 2.05 -1.74 -14.32
N SER A 40 3.31 -1.92 -14.66
CA SER A 40 3.87 -3.14 -15.22
C SER A 40 3.95 -4.24 -14.16
N VAL A 41 4.04 -5.47 -14.63
CA VAL A 41 4.23 -6.65 -13.78
C VAL A 41 5.53 -6.51 -12.99
N GLU A 42 6.56 -5.95 -13.62
CA GLU A 42 7.88 -5.68 -13.05
C GLU A 42 7.79 -4.70 -11.87
N THR A 43 7.03 -3.60 -12.00
CA THR A 43 6.83 -2.63 -10.93
C THR A 43 6.11 -3.25 -9.74
N VAL A 44 5.07 -4.04 -9.98
CA VAL A 44 4.36 -4.79 -8.93
C VAL A 44 5.28 -5.75 -8.20
N HIS A 45 6.12 -6.50 -8.95
CA HIS A 45 7.08 -7.43 -8.37
C HIS A 45 8.17 -6.73 -7.57
N ALA A 46 8.68 -5.60 -8.06
CA ALA A 46 9.67 -4.80 -7.34
C ALA A 46 9.11 -4.33 -5.99
N ALA A 47 7.88 -3.80 -5.98
CA ALA A 47 7.20 -3.42 -4.74
C ALA A 47 6.94 -4.64 -3.83
N GLY A 48 6.48 -5.76 -4.39
CA GLY A 48 6.22 -7.00 -3.65
C GLY A 48 7.46 -7.58 -2.98
N GLU A 49 8.60 -7.58 -3.66
CA GLU A 49 9.88 -8.04 -3.12
C GLU A 49 10.40 -7.14 -2.00
N LEU A 50 10.22 -5.82 -2.14
CA LEU A 50 10.53 -4.88 -1.05
C LEU A 50 9.64 -5.13 0.17
N LEU A 51 8.35 -5.37 -0.05
CA LEU A 51 7.40 -5.68 1.02
C LEU A 51 7.80 -6.95 1.77
N LYS A 52 8.13 -8.00 1.02
CA LYS A 52 8.56 -9.30 1.53
C LYS A 52 9.86 -9.22 2.34
N LYS A 53 10.85 -8.45 1.86
CA LYS A 53 12.15 -8.28 2.54
C LYS A 53 12.06 -7.40 3.77
N GLY A 54 11.20 -6.38 3.76
CA GLY A 54 11.13 -5.40 4.84
C GLY A 54 10.22 -5.79 6.01
N GLY A 55 9.51 -6.92 5.94
CA GLY A 55 8.68 -7.40 7.05
C GLY A 55 7.53 -6.45 7.42
N TYR A 56 6.99 -5.71 6.45
CA TYR A 56 5.94 -4.74 6.69
C TYR A 56 4.61 -5.41 7.04
N LYS A 57 3.88 -4.83 8.00
CA LYS A 57 2.53 -5.28 8.39
C LYS A 57 1.39 -4.49 7.71
N LEU A 58 1.72 -3.32 7.17
CA LEU A 58 0.76 -2.37 6.59
C LEU A 58 1.28 -1.87 5.24
N VAL A 59 0.40 -1.87 4.24
CA VAL A 59 0.66 -1.26 2.94
C VAL A 59 -0.41 -0.23 2.63
N ILE A 60 0.03 0.95 2.24
CA ILE A 60 -0.84 2.07 1.92
C ILE A 60 -0.64 2.41 0.45
N GLY A 61 -1.68 2.25 -0.36
CA GLY A 61 -1.69 2.76 -1.73
C GLY A 61 -2.11 4.23 -1.69
N LEU A 62 -1.16 5.13 -1.96
CA LEU A 62 -1.36 6.57 -1.94
C LEU A 62 -1.45 7.07 -3.38
N GLY A 63 -2.64 7.49 -3.83
CA GLY A 63 -2.85 8.11 -5.13
C GLY A 63 -4.00 7.58 -5.95
N GLY A 64 -3.83 7.67 -7.28
CA GLY A 64 -4.80 7.17 -8.25
C GLY A 64 -4.92 5.64 -8.25
N GLY A 65 -5.78 5.12 -9.15
CA GLY A 65 -6.04 3.69 -9.28
C GLY A 65 -4.77 2.86 -9.44
N SER A 66 -3.80 3.36 -10.21
CA SER A 66 -2.50 2.73 -10.47
C SER A 66 -1.71 2.43 -9.18
N SER A 67 -1.59 3.41 -8.29
CA SER A 67 -0.90 3.25 -6.99
C SER A 67 -1.65 2.28 -6.07
N ILE A 68 -2.97 2.38 -6.05
CA ILE A 68 -3.83 1.52 -5.23
C ILE A 68 -3.76 0.06 -5.71
N ASP A 69 -3.83 -0.16 -7.02
CA ASP A 69 -3.81 -1.51 -7.58
C ASP A 69 -2.41 -2.12 -7.50
N THR A 70 -1.35 -1.31 -7.70
CA THR A 70 0.02 -1.76 -7.41
C THR A 70 0.15 -2.19 -5.95
N ALA A 71 -0.40 -1.42 -5.00
CA ALA A 71 -0.33 -1.76 -3.58
C ALA A 71 -1.05 -3.08 -3.23
N LYS A 72 -2.18 -3.38 -3.88
CA LYS A 72 -2.90 -4.65 -3.72
C LYS A 72 -2.14 -5.81 -4.36
N CYS A 73 -1.67 -5.63 -5.59
CA CYS A 73 -0.97 -6.68 -6.33
C CYS A 73 0.37 -7.00 -5.66
N ALA A 74 1.12 -5.98 -5.23
CA ALA A 74 2.36 -6.15 -4.49
C ALA A 74 2.12 -6.85 -3.15
N SER A 75 0.97 -6.62 -2.49
CA SER A 75 0.65 -7.33 -1.26
C SER A 75 0.38 -8.81 -1.49
N ILE A 76 -0.25 -9.18 -2.61
CA ILE A 76 -0.42 -10.58 -3.02
C ILE A 76 0.95 -11.22 -3.29
N VAL A 77 1.82 -10.58 -4.08
CA VAL A 77 3.18 -11.08 -4.40
C VAL A 77 4.04 -11.26 -3.15
N ALA A 78 3.96 -10.33 -2.20
CA ALA A 78 4.74 -10.42 -0.98
C ALA A 78 4.37 -11.62 -0.09
N THR A 79 3.13 -12.11 -0.24
CA THR A 79 2.49 -13.01 0.70
C THR A 79 2.18 -14.39 0.14
N ASN A 80 2.24 -14.54 -1.18
CA ASN A 80 1.98 -15.76 -1.89
C ASN A 80 3.16 -16.10 -2.82
N PRO A 81 3.44 -17.39 -3.07
CA PRO A 81 4.44 -17.78 -4.06
C PRO A 81 3.96 -17.51 -5.49
N GLY A 82 4.88 -17.44 -6.45
CA GLY A 82 4.54 -17.30 -7.88
C GLY A 82 4.51 -15.86 -8.38
N SER A 83 4.01 -15.68 -9.60
CA SER A 83 3.89 -14.38 -10.26
C SER A 83 2.52 -13.75 -10.00
N ILE A 84 2.42 -12.42 -10.03
CA ILE A 84 1.13 -11.73 -9.95
C ILE A 84 0.15 -12.19 -11.06
N ILE A 85 0.69 -12.54 -12.24
CA ILE A 85 -0.10 -13.04 -13.37
C ILE A 85 -0.82 -14.35 -13.02
N ASP A 86 -0.25 -15.18 -12.14
CA ASP A 86 -0.88 -16.43 -11.70
C ASP A 86 -2.19 -16.18 -10.93
N TYR A 87 -2.31 -14.98 -10.35
CA TYR A 87 -3.47 -14.52 -9.59
C TYR A 87 -4.48 -13.74 -10.42
N GLU A 88 -4.25 -13.59 -11.73
CA GLU A 88 -5.21 -12.99 -12.65
C GLU A 88 -6.42 -13.91 -12.82
N GLY A 89 -7.60 -13.42 -12.41
CA GLY A 89 -8.87 -14.13 -12.48
C GLY A 89 -9.63 -14.21 -11.16
N ILE A 90 -10.84 -14.77 -11.21
CA ILE A 90 -11.75 -14.83 -10.06
C ILE A 90 -11.31 -15.95 -9.10
N LYS A 91 -11.19 -15.65 -7.80
CA LYS A 91 -10.90 -16.60 -6.70
C LYS A 91 -9.55 -17.34 -6.78
N LYS A 92 -8.54 -16.78 -7.45
CA LYS A 92 -7.19 -17.39 -7.49
C LYS A 92 -6.31 -17.08 -6.28
N VAL A 93 -6.63 -16.04 -5.52
CA VAL A 93 -5.95 -15.74 -4.25
C VAL A 93 -6.57 -16.61 -3.16
N GLY A 94 -5.80 -17.53 -2.59
CA GLY A 94 -6.26 -18.38 -1.49
C GLY A 94 -6.48 -17.55 -0.23
N LEU A 95 -7.64 -17.72 0.43
CA LEU A 95 -8.01 -17.10 1.72
C LEU A 95 -7.05 -17.43 2.89
N GLY A 96 -5.98 -18.20 2.66
CA GLY A 96 -5.23 -18.90 3.69
C GLY A 96 -4.12 -18.10 4.36
N ARG A 97 -3.50 -17.13 3.69
CA ARG A 97 -2.34 -16.40 4.24
C ARG A 97 -2.25 -15.02 3.60
N THR A 98 -2.76 -14.00 4.27
CA THR A 98 -1.92 -12.96 4.88
C THR A 98 -2.73 -11.74 5.28
N ALA A 99 -2.63 -11.39 6.56
CA ALA A 99 -3.05 -10.10 7.10
C ALA A 99 -2.02 -9.04 6.72
N MET A 100 -1.93 -8.67 5.43
CA MET A 100 -1.32 -7.39 5.07
C MET A 100 -2.47 -6.47 4.70
N MET A 101 -2.79 -5.56 5.61
CA MET A 101 -3.89 -4.62 5.43
C MET A 101 -3.49 -3.66 4.30
N THR A 102 -4.07 -3.84 3.11
CA THR A 102 -3.95 -2.83 2.05
C THR A 102 -5.03 -1.79 2.31
N VAL A 103 -4.63 -0.64 2.82
CA VAL A 103 -5.53 0.52 2.91
C VAL A 103 -5.46 1.22 1.57
N GLY A 104 -6.41 0.89 0.70
CA GLY A 104 -6.60 1.54 -0.59
C GLY A 104 -7.63 2.64 -0.45
N ALA A 105 -7.21 3.84 -0.03
CA ALA A 105 -8.01 5.06 -0.16
C ALA A 105 -7.19 6.29 0.20
N VAL A 106 -6.60 6.97 -0.79
CA VAL A 106 -6.51 8.43 -0.77
C VAL A 106 -6.73 8.95 -2.19
N SER A 107 -7.99 8.91 -2.63
CA SER A 107 -8.43 9.83 -3.70
C SER A 107 -8.52 11.22 -3.08
N ILE A 108 -8.17 12.25 -3.86
CA ILE A 108 -8.06 13.66 -3.41
C ILE A 108 -9.37 14.23 -2.81
N GLU A 109 -10.50 13.54 -3.00
CA GLU A 109 -11.81 13.89 -2.44
C GLU A 109 -12.00 13.41 -0.98
N MET A 110 -11.13 12.56 -0.44
CA MET A 110 -11.33 11.90 0.86
C MET A 110 -10.54 12.52 2.03
N VAL A 111 -10.24 13.82 1.97
CA VAL A 111 -9.47 14.53 3.02
C VAL A 111 -10.22 14.62 4.35
N LEU A 112 -11.55 14.49 4.38
CA LEU A 112 -12.34 14.50 5.63
C LEU A 112 -12.44 13.14 6.36
N GLY A 113 -12.14 12.02 5.68
CA GLY A 113 -12.30 10.66 6.25
C GLY A 113 -11.02 10.06 6.85
N THR A 114 -9.86 10.67 6.60
CA THR A 114 -8.53 10.17 6.95
C THR A 114 -8.36 9.95 8.46
N ALA A 115 -8.80 10.88 9.30
CA ALA A 115 -8.66 10.73 10.76
C ALA A 115 -9.36 9.47 11.33
N LEU A 116 -10.53 9.11 10.78
CA LEU A 116 -11.28 7.94 11.24
C LEU A 116 -10.66 6.63 10.77
N ALA A 117 -10.18 6.60 9.52
CA ALA A 117 -9.43 5.45 9.00
C ALA A 117 -8.13 5.23 9.79
N PHE A 118 -7.37 6.29 10.07
CA PHE A 118 -6.18 6.22 10.92
C PHE A 118 -6.49 5.73 12.33
N TYR A 119 -7.58 6.22 12.96
CA TYR A 119 -7.98 5.77 14.30
C TYR A 119 -8.33 4.28 14.35
N LEU A 120 -9.03 3.77 13.32
CA LEU A 120 -9.36 2.36 13.19
C LEU A 120 -8.11 1.49 12.93
N ILE A 121 -7.19 1.96 12.07
CA ILE A 121 -5.94 1.26 11.76
C ILE A 121 -5.02 1.22 12.99
N ALA A 122 -4.82 2.35 13.68
CA ALA A 122 -4.04 2.43 14.91
C ALA A 122 -4.63 1.52 16.00
N SER A 123 -5.96 1.47 16.13
CA SER A 123 -6.64 0.58 17.07
C SER A 123 -6.45 -0.90 16.74
N PHE A 124 -6.29 -1.26 15.46
CA PHE A 124 -6.09 -2.64 15.02
C PHE A 124 -4.62 -3.06 15.13
N VAL A 125 -3.67 -2.15 14.84
CA VAL A 125 -2.23 -2.40 14.90
C VAL A 125 -1.69 -2.39 16.33
N CYS A 126 -2.18 -1.50 17.21
CA CYS A 126 -1.72 -1.40 18.60
C CYS A 126 -2.33 -2.44 19.55
N ARG A 127 -3.30 -3.25 19.09
CA ARG A 127 -3.94 -4.31 19.89
C ARG A 127 -3.40 -5.72 19.61
N GLY A 128 -2.34 -5.86 18.82
CA GLY A 128 -1.73 -7.15 18.44
C GLY A 128 -0.31 -7.32 18.92
#